data_AF-A0A538BYK7-F1
#
_entry.id   AF-A0A538BYK7-F1
#
_cell.length_a   1.000
_cell.length_b   1.000
_cell.length_c   1.000
_cell.angle_alpha   90.00
_cell.angle_beta   90.00
_cell.angle_gamma   90.00
#
_symmetry.space_group_name_H-M   'P 1'
#
loop_
_entity.id
_entity.type
_entity.pdbx_description
1 polymer ?
#
loop_
_entity_poly.entity_id
_entity_poly.type
_entity_poly.pdbx_seq_one_letter_code
_entity_poly.pdbx_strand_id
1 'polypeptide(L)'
;MCRALKVLCAAADRSRLAELKRAAAVGTHWELVGGASSVPELEQQIAELPDVVVVDAGLGEQAVDSVRGAGRPARLVAVGRLTGADAEAAEVEEVRAAILGLPHPGGPVRM
;
A
#
# COMPACT_ATOMS: atom_id res chain seq x y z
N MET A 1 11.43 5.09 -20.15
CA MET A 1 12.03 4.39 -18.99
C MET A 1 10.89 4.00 -18.06
N CYS A 2 10.52 2.73 -18.01
CA CYS A 2 9.46 2.26 -17.10
C CYS A 2 10.08 2.06 -15.72
N ARG A 3 9.93 3.07 -14.85
CA ARG A 3 10.26 2.95 -13.43
C ARG A 3 9.31 1.94 -12.79
N ALA A 4 9.84 0.98 -12.05
CA ALA A 4 9.04 0.11 -11.20
C ALA A 4 8.33 0.96 -10.14
N LEU A 5 7.06 0.67 -9.84
CA LEU A 5 6.33 1.39 -8.79
C LEU A 5 7.00 1.11 -7.44
N LYS A 6 7.11 2.11 -6.59
CA LYS A 6 7.59 1.94 -5.22
C LYS A 6 6.42 1.57 -4.32
N VAL A 7 6.43 0.36 -3.77
CA VAL A 7 5.39 -0.14 -2.87
C VAL A 7 5.91 -0.18 -1.45
N LEU A 8 5.19 0.47 -0.55
CA LEU A 8 5.44 0.48 0.89
C LEU A 8 4.37 -0.34 1.60
N CYS A 9 4.74 -1.35 2.39
CA CYS A 9 3.77 -2.12 3.19
C CYS A 9 3.77 -1.66 4.65
N ALA A 10 2.61 -1.58 5.28
CA ALA A 10 2.48 -1.24 6.70
C ALA A 10 1.51 -2.18 7.39
N ALA A 11 1.91 -2.74 8.54
CA ALA A 11 1.05 -3.61 9.35
C ALA A 11 1.48 -3.58 10.82
N ALA A 12 0.54 -3.64 11.76
CA ALA A 12 0.85 -3.57 13.19
C ALA A 12 1.63 -4.79 13.68
N ASP A 13 1.41 -5.96 13.08
CA ASP A 13 2.06 -7.21 13.42
C ASP A 13 3.21 -7.53 12.47
N ARG A 14 4.37 -7.92 13.01
CA ARG A 14 5.54 -8.30 12.19
C ARG A 14 5.28 -9.53 11.32
N SER A 15 4.53 -10.52 11.83
CA SER A 15 4.16 -11.72 11.06
C SER A 15 3.32 -11.32 9.85
N ARG A 16 2.33 -10.46 10.08
CA ARG A 16 1.42 -9.94 9.07
C ARG A 16 2.16 -9.06 8.06
N LEU A 17 3.09 -8.23 8.52
CA LEU A 17 3.99 -7.44 7.67
C LEU A 17 4.84 -8.35 6.77
N ALA A 18 5.35 -9.47 7.27
CA ALA A 18 6.13 -10.43 6.49
C ALA A 18 5.28 -11.16 5.45
N GLU A 19 4.02 -11.46 5.76
CA GLU A 19 3.05 -12.00 4.79
C GLU A 19 2.71 -10.97 3.71
N LEU A 20 2.43 -9.73 4.11
CA LEU A 20 2.17 -8.60 3.21
C LEU A 20 3.33 -8.34 2.27
N LYS A 21 4.56 -8.29 2.79
CA LYS A 21 5.76 -8.18 1.97
C LYS A 21 5.90 -9.36 1.03
N ARG A 22 5.64 -10.60 1.48
CA ARG A 22 5.71 -11.77 0.60
C ARG A 22 4.70 -11.69 -0.53
N ALA A 23 3.43 -11.39 -0.24
CA ALA A 23 2.38 -11.29 -1.25
C ALA A 23 2.62 -10.12 -2.22
N ALA A 24 3.05 -8.97 -1.71
CA ALA A 24 3.42 -7.84 -2.54
C ALA A 24 4.70 -8.11 -3.34
N ALA A 25 5.69 -8.87 -2.84
CA ALA A 25 6.92 -9.20 -3.57
C ALA A 25 6.69 -10.08 -4.81
N VAL A 26 5.53 -10.74 -4.94
CA VAL A 26 5.20 -11.58 -6.11
C VAL A 26 4.91 -10.73 -7.38
N GLY A 27 4.91 -9.40 -7.28
CA GLY A 27 4.74 -8.50 -8.42
C GLY A 27 6.05 -8.21 -9.16
N THR A 28 6.09 -8.44 -10.48
CA THR A 28 7.23 -8.08 -11.34
C THR A 28 7.24 -6.61 -11.79
N HIS A 29 6.20 -5.84 -11.44
CA HIS A 29 5.98 -4.47 -11.92
C HIS A 29 6.30 -3.38 -10.88
N TRP A 30 6.69 -3.77 -9.67
CA TRP A 30 6.96 -2.87 -8.57
C TRP A 30 8.05 -3.42 -7.66
N GLU A 31 8.61 -2.55 -6.85
CA GLU A 31 9.65 -2.86 -5.87
C GLU A 31 9.14 -2.51 -4.48
N LEU A 32 9.44 -3.38 -3.52
CA LEU A 32 9.19 -3.09 -2.12
C LEU A 32 10.27 -2.18 -1.58
N VAL A 33 9.91 -0.94 -1.31
CA VAL A 33 10.85 0.07 -0.79
C VAL A 33 10.96 0.05 0.73
N GLY A 34 10.02 -0.61 1.42
CA GLY A 34 10.01 -0.58 2.87
C GLY A 34 8.92 -1.41 3.53
N GLY A 35 8.97 -1.42 4.85
CA GLY A 35 7.89 -1.93 5.68
C GLY A 35 7.80 -1.17 6.99
N ALA A 36 6.62 -0.65 7.30
CA ALA A 36 6.36 0.02 8.56
C ALA A 36 5.56 -0.88 9.49
N SER A 37 6.01 -0.99 10.74
CA SER A 37 5.28 -1.70 11.79
C SER A 37 4.48 -0.76 12.70
N SER A 38 4.64 0.54 12.51
CA SER A 38 4.01 1.59 13.29
C SER A 38 3.76 2.83 12.44
N VAL A 39 2.81 3.67 12.87
CA VAL A 39 2.50 4.95 12.23
C VAL A 39 3.72 5.88 12.09
N PRO A 40 4.57 6.10 13.11
CA PRO A 40 5.76 6.96 12.95
C PRO A 40 6.82 6.38 11.99
N GLU A 41 6.95 5.05 11.87
CA GLU A 41 7.79 4.45 10.82
C GLU A 41 7.19 4.65 9.43
N LEU A 42 5.86 4.54 9.33
CA LEU A 42 5.11 4.77 8.10
C LEU A 42 5.32 6.21 7.61
N GLU A 43 5.21 7.20 8.49
CA GLU A 43 5.44 8.62 8.17
C GLU A 43 6.86 8.89 7.65
N GLN A 44 7.87 8.29 8.28
CA GLN A 44 9.25 8.38 7.80
C GLN A 44 9.42 7.78 6.40
N GLN A 45 8.78 6.64 6.13
CA GLN A 45 8.88 5.97 4.83
C GLN A 45 8.00 6.63 3.76
N ILE A 46 6.90 7.29 4.12
CA ILE A 46 6.11 8.12 3.21
C ILE A 46 6.94 9.30 2.69
N ALA A 47 7.87 9.83 3.49
CA ALA A 47 8.77 10.89 3.07
C ALA A 47 9.68 10.48 1.88
N GLU A 48 9.97 9.19 1.72
CA GLU A 48 10.76 8.62 0.61
C GLU A 48 9.98 8.51 -0.72
N LEU A 49 8.75 9.02 -0.75
CA LEU A 49 7.89 9.11 -1.93
C LEU A 49 7.53 7.75 -2.55
N PRO A 50 6.84 6.87 -1.81
CA PRO A 50 6.27 5.66 -2.40
C PRO A 50 5.15 6.01 -3.40
N ASP A 51 5.01 5.19 -4.45
CA ASP A 51 3.92 5.31 -5.42
C ASP A 51 2.62 4.70 -4.87
N VAL A 52 2.75 3.62 -4.09
CA VAL A 52 1.64 2.87 -3.49
C VAL A 52 1.99 2.54 -2.04
N VAL A 53 1.03 2.74 -1.15
CA VAL A 53 1.12 2.39 0.26
C VAL A 53 0.05 1.35 0.56
N VAL A 54 0.46 0.18 1.01
CA VAL A 54 -0.42 -0.90 1.43
C VAL A 54 -0.49 -0.90 2.96
N VAL A 55 -1.67 -0.68 3.52
CA VAL A 55 -1.89 -0.59 4.97
C VAL A 55 -2.80 -1.72 5.40
N ASP A 56 -2.35 -2.52 6.36
CA ASP A 56 -3.20 -3.50 7.02
C ASP A 56 -4.18 -2.83 8.00
N ALA A 57 -5.42 -3.33 8.04
CA ALA A 57 -6.44 -2.86 8.98
C ALA A 57 -6.01 -2.90 10.44
N GLY A 58 -5.06 -3.77 10.81
CA GLY A 58 -4.46 -3.81 12.14
C GLY A 58 -3.69 -2.54 12.54
N LEU A 59 -3.18 -1.75 11.59
CA LEU A 59 -2.55 -0.45 11.89
C LEU A 59 -3.60 0.63 12.23
N GLY A 60 -4.86 0.43 11.82
CA GLY A 60 -5.98 1.34 12.06
C GLY A 60 -6.03 2.55 11.13
N GLU A 61 -7.04 3.40 11.32
CA GLU A 61 -7.32 4.56 10.47
C GLU A 61 -6.25 5.66 10.59
N GLN A 62 -5.51 5.73 11.71
CA GLN A 62 -4.41 6.68 11.88
C GLN A 62 -3.34 6.55 10.80
N ALA A 63 -3.09 5.32 10.33
CA ALA A 63 -2.17 5.05 9.24
C ALA A 63 -2.63 5.68 7.92
N VAL A 64 -3.94 5.61 7.66
CA VAL A 64 -4.59 6.21 6.49
C VAL A 64 -4.48 7.73 6.58
N ASP A 65 -4.79 8.29 7.75
CA ASP A 65 -4.69 9.72 8.01
C ASP A 65 -3.26 10.24 7.82
N SER A 66 -2.23 9.52 8.27
CA SER A 66 -0.83 9.90 8.03
C SER A 66 -0.48 9.91 6.53
N VAL A 67 -0.93 8.92 5.77
CA VAL A 67 -0.70 8.86 4.30
C VAL A 67 -1.43 10.00 3.59
N ARG A 68 -2.70 10.24 3.92
CA ARG A 68 -3.50 11.31 3.30
C ARG A 68 -3.03 12.69 3.74
N GLY A 69 -2.65 12.82 5.01
CA GLY A 69 -2.10 14.04 5.62
C GLY A 69 -0.75 14.47 5.04
N ALA A 70 0.03 13.53 4.49
CA ALA A 70 1.25 13.84 3.75
C ALA A 70 1.00 14.65 2.46
N GLY A 71 -0.26 14.79 2.02
CA GLY A 71 -0.66 15.67 0.91
C GLY A 71 -0.14 15.23 -0.46
N ARG A 72 0.29 13.97 -0.59
CA ARG A 72 0.88 13.42 -1.82
C ARG A 72 -0.09 12.48 -2.53
N PRO A 73 -0.03 12.36 -3.87
CA PRO A 73 -0.89 11.47 -4.64
C PRO A 73 -0.45 10.00 -4.58
N ALA A 74 0.03 9.53 -3.42
CA ALA A 74 0.33 8.11 -3.20
C ALA A 74 -0.99 7.34 -3.13
N ARG A 75 -1.04 6.19 -3.79
CA ARG A 75 -2.25 5.35 -3.80
C ARG A 75 -2.29 4.52 -2.55
N LEU A 76 -3.42 4.51 -1.86
CA LEU A 76 -3.61 3.75 -0.64
C LEU A 76 -4.38 2.45 -0.92
N VAL A 77 -3.78 1.32 -0.58
CA VAL A 77 -4.44 0.01 -0.59
C VAL A 77 -4.62 -0.46 0.84
N ALA A 78 -5.85 -0.73 1.25
CA ALA A 78 -6.12 -1.34 2.55
C ALA A 78 -6.17 -2.86 2.45
N VAL A 79 -5.64 -3.56 3.44
CA VAL A 79 -5.88 -5.01 3.64
C VAL A 79 -6.83 -5.19 4.80
N GLY A 80 -8.04 -5.63 4.49
CA GLY A 80 -9.20 -5.52 5.36
C GLY A 80 -9.94 -4.20 5.16
N ARG A 81 -10.99 -4.00 5.98
CA ARG A 81 -11.88 -2.85 5.87
C ARG A 81 -11.26 -1.65 6.59
N LEU A 82 -10.81 -0.64 5.84
CA LEU A 82 -10.34 0.65 6.34
C LEU A 82 -10.98 1.78 5.54
N THR A 83 -11.54 2.76 6.24
CA THR A 83 -12.14 3.94 5.60
C THR A 83 -11.05 4.83 4.99
N GLY A 84 -11.25 5.30 3.75
CA GLY A 84 -10.36 6.28 3.12
C GLY A 84 -9.25 5.70 2.22
N ALA A 85 -9.26 4.38 1.98
CA ALA A 85 -8.40 3.72 1.00
C ALA A 85 -8.89 3.92 -0.45
N ASP A 86 -7.96 3.91 -1.41
CA ASP A 86 -8.28 3.95 -2.84
C ASP A 86 -8.71 2.57 -3.36
N ALA A 87 -8.16 1.51 -2.77
CA ALA A 87 -8.54 0.12 -3.02
C ALA A 87 -8.52 -0.68 -1.72
N GLU A 88 -9.34 -1.73 -1.66
CA GLU A 88 -9.43 -2.64 -0.52
C GLU A 88 -9.16 -4.07 -1.02
N ALA A 89 -8.32 -4.80 -0.30
CA ALA A 89 -8.09 -6.23 -0.44
C ALA A 89 -8.69 -6.91 0.80
N ALA A 90 -9.51 -7.95 0.67
CA ALA A 90 -10.03 -8.62 1.86
C ALA A 90 -8.91 -9.40 2.57
N GLU A 91 -8.01 -9.98 1.78
CA GLU A 91 -6.86 -10.74 2.27
C GLU A 91 -5.52 -10.31 1.66
N VAL A 92 -4.44 -10.75 2.30
CA VAL A 92 -3.06 -10.41 1.90
C VAL A 92 -2.74 -10.88 0.49
N GLU A 93 -3.30 -12.00 0.05
CA GLU A 93 -3.12 -12.56 -1.30
C GLU A 93 -3.77 -11.70 -2.39
N GLU A 94 -4.82 -10.96 -2.03
CA GLU A 94 -5.54 -10.06 -2.95
C GLU A 94 -4.85 -8.70 -3.11
N VAL A 95 -3.86 -8.38 -2.26
CA VAL A 95 -3.08 -7.13 -2.36
C VAL A 95 -2.53 -6.93 -3.77
N ARG A 96 -2.05 -7.99 -4.40
CA ARG A 96 -1.52 -7.93 -5.78
C ARG A 96 -2.61 -7.49 -6.76
N ALA A 97 -3.80 -8.06 -6.64
CA ALA A 97 -4.93 -7.72 -7.49
C ALA A 97 -5.41 -6.29 -7.22
N ALA A 98 -5.43 -5.85 -5.95
CA ALA A 98 -5.77 -4.49 -5.57
C ALA A 98 -4.78 -3.47 -6.15
N ILE A 99 -3.46 -3.72 -6.03
CA ILE A 99 -2.42 -2.84 -6.61
C ILE A 99 -2.56 -2.76 -8.14
N LEU A 100 -2.81 -3.88 -8.82
CA LEU A 100 -3.01 -3.90 -10.28
C LEU A 100 -4.34 -3.29 -10.73
N GLY A 101 -5.36 -3.40 -9.88
CA GLY A 101 -6.71 -2.85 -10.09
C GLY A 101 -6.79 -1.35 -9.85
N LEU A 102 -5.78 -0.75 -9.20
CA LEU A 102 -5.66 0.70 -9.10
C LEU A 102 -5.63 1.27 -10.53
N PRO A 103 -6.45 2.29 -10.83
CA PRO A 103 -6.55 2.83 -12.18
C PRO A 103 -5.15 3.26 -12.64
N HIS A 104 -4.60 2.59 -13.64
CA HIS A 104 -3.37 3.05 -14.28
C HIS A 104 -3.59 4.50 -14.73
N PRO A 105 -2.59 5.39 -14.62
CA PRO A 105 -2.67 6.67 -15.32
C PRO A 105 -2.57 6.36 -16.82
N GLY A 106 -3.72 6.04 -17.44
CA GLY A 106 -3.84 5.66 -18.85
C GLY A 106 -4.58 4.34 -19.18
N GLY A 107 -5.14 3.61 -18.21
CA GLY A 107 -5.88 2.36 -18.50
C GLY A 107 -7.38 2.59 -18.78
N PRO A 108 -8.00 1.91 -19.76
CA PRO A 108 -9.40 2.14 -20.10
C PRO A 108 -10.31 1.68 -18.95
N VAL A 109 -11.15 2.60 -18.47
CA VAL A 109 -12.21 2.32 -17.50
C VAL A 109 -13.13 1.28 -18.12
N ARG A 110 -13.15 0.05 -17.58
CA ARG A 110 -14.24 -0.89 -17.88
C ARG A 110 -15.39 -0.54 -16.93
N MET A 111 -16.40 0.12 -17.51
CA MET A 111 -17.77 0.10 -17.00
C MET A 111 -18.35 -1.32 -17.08
#